data_AF-A0A6P0CEI9-F1
#
_entry.id   AF-A0A6P0CEI9-F1
#
_cell.length_a   1.000
_cell.length_b   1.000
_cell.length_c   1.000
_cell.angle_alpha   90.00
_cell.angle_beta   90.00
_cell.angle_gamma   90.00
#
_symmetry.space_group_name_H-M   'P 1'
#
loop_
_entity.id
_entity.type
_entity.pdbx_description
1 polymer ?
#
loop_
_entity_poly.entity_id
_entity_poly.type
_entity_poly.pdbx_seq_one_letter_code
_entity_poly.pdbx_strand_id
1 'polypeptide(L)'
;MYDGNWEVRYGKLYTDGCNDGTLTLAEVEVAGAVGISFDAMVGDLYKFEATGSYADELRLEVQLNDGTWQTLDNFVVNADKSALVGSNTGNQITEQESSLSYEGGILDNVEGTAQFRFVSDITASDEQIYIDNIEVTCSEETSGGTETVAVRSEVIAEDFDGLHELTDSHDIVRADGWEAAYGGAYTDGCNDGQLMFASVETEGPATISFEAQVDQLCKFEASGYYADNLALQVRLDGGEWQTLDNFVVNQDKTVLVGSETGKEITENASTLSYEGGILDDATSSVHVRYFCQR
;
A
#
# COMPACT_ATOMS: atom_id res chain seq x y z
N MET A 1 -4.55 -13.03 7.23
CA MET A 1 -3.22 -13.32 6.65
C MET A 1 -2.69 -14.58 7.33
N TYR A 2 -2.25 -15.56 6.55
CA TYR A 2 -1.48 -16.71 7.03
C TYR A 2 -0.12 -16.57 6.34
N ASP A 3 0.93 -16.41 7.13
CA ASP A 3 2.27 -16.03 6.66
C ASP A 3 3.15 -17.24 6.38
N GLY A 4 2.76 -18.46 6.78
CA GLY A 4 3.43 -19.69 6.39
C GLY A 4 4.94 -19.72 6.66
N ASN A 5 5.45 -18.97 7.67
CA ASN A 5 6.85 -18.74 8.02
C ASN A 5 7.63 -17.69 7.19
N TRP A 6 6.95 -16.89 6.36
CA TRP A 6 7.56 -15.72 5.75
C TRP A 6 7.96 -14.69 6.82
N GLU A 7 9.07 -14.00 6.60
CA GLU A 7 9.57 -12.96 7.51
C GLU A 7 9.60 -11.59 6.84
N VAL A 8 9.65 -10.52 7.63
CA VAL A 8 9.99 -9.18 7.13
C VAL A 8 11.46 -8.91 7.45
N ARG A 9 12.25 -8.58 6.42
CA ARG A 9 13.67 -8.21 6.53
C ARG A 9 13.95 -6.97 5.68
N TYR A 10 14.52 -5.94 6.30
CA TYR A 10 14.88 -4.68 5.63
C TYR A 10 13.70 -4.01 4.91
N GLY A 11 12.51 -4.04 5.52
CA GLY A 11 11.29 -3.49 4.93
C GLY A 11 10.61 -4.39 3.90
N LYS A 12 11.21 -5.54 3.52
CA LYS A 12 10.69 -6.43 2.48
C LYS A 12 10.21 -7.75 3.06
N LEU A 13 9.19 -8.33 2.45
CA LEU A 13 8.83 -9.73 2.68
C LEU A 13 9.96 -10.63 2.17
N TYR A 14 10.28 -11.66 2.95
CA TYR A 14 11.44 -12.50 2.76
C TYR A 14 11.05 -13.98 2.86
N THR A 15 11.59 -14.77 1.94
CA THR A 15 11.54 -16.23 1.97
C THR A 15 12.88 -16.85 1.59
N ASP A 16 13.20 -17.97 2.22
CA ASP A 16 14.35 -18.85 1.95
C ASP A 16 13.98 -20.29 2.35
N GLY A 17 14.87 -21.27 2.16
CA GLY A 17 14.55 -22.66 2.49
C GLY A 17 14.40 -23.01 3.98
N CYS A 18 14.53 -22.03 4.88
CA CYS A 18 14.14 -22.17 6.29
C CYS A 18 12.84 -21.43 6.63
N ASN A 19 12.41 -20.51 5.76
CA ASN A 19 11.31 -19.57 5.92
C ASN A 19 10.44 -19.59 4.66
N ASP A 20 10.15 -20.79 4.16
CA ASP A 20 9.31 -21.03 2.99
C ASP A 20 7.91 -21.50 3.39
N GLY A 21 7.01 -21.55 2.41
CA GLY A 21 5.61 -21.88 2.62
C GLY A 21 4.70 -20.95 1.86
N THR A 22 3.55 -20.62 2.44
CA THR A 22 2.49 -19.88 1.76
C THR A 22 2.18 -18.59 2.49
N LEU A 23 2.34 -17.46 1.79
CA LEU A 23 1.82 -16.16 2.19
C LEU A 23 0.50 -15.90 1.46
N THR A 24 -0.61 -15.90 2.20
CA THR A 24 -1.95 -15.60 1.65
C THR A 24 -2.40 -14.21 2.03
N LEU A 25 -2.69 -13.38 1.02
CA LEU A 25 -3.21 -12.02 1.17
C LEU A 25 -4.69 -12.03 1.60
N ALA A 26 -5.20 -10.87 2.01
CA ALA A 26 -6.62 -10.72 2.30
C ALA A 26 -7.46 -11.00 1.03
N GLU A 27 -8.64 -11.58 1.22
CA GLU A 27 -9.63 -11.71 0.15
C GLU A 27 -10.23 -10.32 -0.14
N VAL A 28 -10.47 -10.04 -1.41
CA VAL A 28 -11.10 -8.79 -1.89
C VAL A 28 -12.36 -9.10 -2.67
N GLU A 29 -13.37 -8.23 -2.53
CA GLU A 29 -14.58 -8.27 -3.36
C GLU A 29 -14.28 -7.61 -4.72
N VAL A 30 -14.72 -8.25 -5.79
CA VAL A 30 -14.45 -7.88 -7.18
C VAL A 30 -15.74 -7.99 -7.99
N ALA A 31 -15.99 -6.97 -8.81
CA ALA A 31 -17.12 -6.94 -9.72
C ALA A 31 -16.66 -6.50 -11.12
N GLY A 32 -15.58 -7.09 -11.63
CA GLY A 32 -14.89 -6.66 -12.84
C GLY A 32 -13.50 -7.27 -12.97
N ALA A 33 -12.52 -6.48 -13.38
CA ALA A 33 -11.14 -6.94 -13.46
C ALA A 33 -10.47 -6.88 -12.09
N VAL A 34 -9.53 -7.79 -11.85
CA VAL A 34 -8.61 -7.73 -10.70
C VAL A 34 -7.18 -7.79 -11.21
N GLY A 35 -6.26 -7.16 -10.48
CA GLY A 35 -4.84 -7.19 -10.79
C GLY A 35 -4.01 -7.28 -9.52
N ILE A 36 -2.78 -7.76 -9.66
CA ILE A 36 -1.77 -7.69 -8.60
C ILE A 36 -0.45 -7.18 -9.18
N SER A 37 0.21 -6.28 -8.47
CA SER A 37 1.57 -5.86 -8.73
C SER A 37 2.44 -5.97 -7.48
N PHE A 38 3.75 -6.12 -7.68
CA PHE A 38 4.74 -6.17 -6.60
C PHE A 38 6.14 -5.93 -7.15
N ASP A 39 7.03 -5.44 -6.30
CA ASP A 39 8.46 -5.41 -6.56
C ASP A 39 9.12 -6.69 -6.06
N ALA A 40 10.07 -7.23 -6.83
CA ALA A 40 10.79 -8.42 -6.42
C ALA A 40 12.27 -8.36 -6.79
N MET A 41 13.08 -8.99 -5.94
CA MET A 41 14.48 -9.30 -6.22
C MET A 41 14.86 -10.64 -5.59
N VAL A 42 15.96 -11.21 -6.05
CA VAL A 42 16.51 -12.47 -5.54
C VAL A 42 17.99 -12.28 -5.16
N GLY A 43 18.44 -12.92 -4.08
CA GLY A 43 19.84 -12.93 -3.67
C GLY A 43 20.59 -14.12 -4.26
N ASP A 44 21.77 -13.89 -4.82
CA ASP A 44 22.71 -14.93 -5.28
C ASP A 44 22.05 -16.00 -6.19
N LEU A 45 21.56 -15.60 -7.37
CA LEU A 45 20.84 -16.46 -8.32
C LEU A 45 21.56 -17.77 -8.67
N TYR A 46 22.88 -17.77 -8.58
CA TYR A 46 23.68 -18.94 -8.88
C TYR A 46 23.47 -20.12 -7.91
N LYS A 47 22.79 -19.91 -6.78
CA LYS A 47 22.48 -20.95 -5.79
C LYS A 47 21.21 -21.72 -6.12
N PHE A 48 20.21 -21.06 -6.70
CA PHE A 48 18.94 -21.67 -7.08
C PHE A 48 19.11 -22.79 -8.11
N GLU A 49 18.19 -23.75 -8.04
CA GLU A 49 18.19 -24.97 -8.81
C GLU A 49 16.86 -25.20 -9.53
N ALA A 50 16.90 -25.34 -10.86
CA ALA A 50 15.68 -25.40 -11.67
C ALA A 50 15.00 -26.77 -11.69
N THR A 51 15.72 -27.83 -11.31
CA THR A 51 15.30 -29.22 -11.53
C THR A 51 15.89 -30.15 -10.49
N GLY A 52 15.21 -31.28 -10.26
CA GLY A 52 15.68 -32.33 -9.37
C GLY A 52 14.85 -32.40 -8.10
N SER A 53 15.36 -33.10 -7.09
CA SER A 53 14.70 -33.20 -5.77
C SER A 53 14.88 -31.95 -4.92
N TYR A 54 15.66 -30.99 -5.41
CA TYR A 54 15.96 -29.71 -4.79
C TYR A 54 15.62 -28.59 -5.80
N ALA A 55 14.54 -28.76 -6.56
CA ALA A 55 14.14 -27.71 -7.48
C ALA A 55 13.46 -26.60 -6.67
N ASP A 56 13.98 -25.38 -6.74
CA ASP A 56 13.43 -24.24 -6.04
C ASP A 56 12.45 -23.51 -6.94
N GLU A 57 11.31 -23.13 -6.36
CA GLU A 57 10.29 -22.38 -7.07
C GLU A 57 9.56 -21.36 -6.20
N LEU A 58 9.14 -20.27 -6.85
CA LEU A 58 8.17 -19.32 -6.30
C LEU A 58 6.95 -19.32 -7.22
N ARG A 59 5.77 -19.57 -6.67
CA ARG A 59 4.50 -19.50 -7.40
C ARG A 59 3.68 -18.31 -6.94
N LEU A 60 3.19 -17.55 -7.91
CA LEU A 60 2.09 -16.61 -7.71
C LEU A 60 0.79 -17.31 -8.11
N GLU A 61 -0.18 -17.36 -7.20
CA GLU A 61 -1.46 -18.00 -7.44
C GLU A 61 -2.62 -17.09 -7.05
N VAL A 62 -3.75 -17.28 -7.73
CA VAL A 62 -5.02 -16.60 -7.47
C VAL A 62 -6.12 -17.63 -7.23
N GLN A 63 -6.99 -17.36 -6.26
CA GLN A 63 -8.24 -18.07 -6.06
C GLN A 63 -9.37 -17.10 -6.37
N LEU A 64 -10.27 -17.52 -7.26
CA LEU A 64 -11.49 -16.79 -7.59
C LEU A 64 -12.70 -17.50 -6.96
N ASN A 65 -13.91 -17.07 -7.29
CA ASN A 65 -15.18 -17.63 -6.79
C ASN A 65 -15.35 -19.15 -6.79
N ASP A 66 -14.63 -19.88 -7.64
CA ASP A 66 -14.72 -21.33 -7.70
C ASP A 66 -13.98 -22.02 -6.54
N GLY A 67 -13.29 -21.25 -5.69
CA GLY A 67 -12.52 -21.74 -4.55
C GLY A 67 -11.29 -22.56 -4.94
N THR A 68 -10.86 -22.54 -6.20
CA THR A 68 -9.68 -23.28 -6.68
C THR A 68 -8.53 -22.32 -6.92
N TRP A 69 -7.36 -22.65 -6.38
CA TRP A 69 -6.12 -21.91 -6.64
C TRP A 69 -5.62 -22.20 -8.05
N GLN A 70 -5.35 -21.14 -8.81
CA GLN A 70 -4.82 -21.17 -10.17
C GLN A 70 -3.47 -20.45 -10.20
N THR A 71 -2.46 -21.06 -10.82
CA THR A 71 -1.12 -20.47 -10.92
C THR A 71 -1.08 -19.42 -12.02
N LEU A 72 -0.75 -18.18 -11.64
CA LEU A 72 -0.48 -17.08 -12.58
C LEU A 72 0.93 -17.19 -13.16
N ASP A 73 1.91 -17.51 -12.33
CA ASP A 73 3.26 -17.87 -12.77
C ASP A 73 3.93 -18.82 -11.79
N ASN A 74 4.76 -19.72 -12.34
CA ASN A 74 5.78 -20.44 -11.60
C ASN A 74 7.16 -19.92 -11.99
N PHE A 75 7.87 -19.30 -11.04
CA PHE A 75 9.20 -18.74 -11.23
C PHE A 75 10.27 -19.76 -10.88
N VAL A 76 11.08 -20.11 -11.88
CA VAL A 76 12.19 -21.06 -11.74
C VAL A 76 13.44 -20.46 -12.38
N VAL A 77 14.61 -20.74 -11.80
CA VAL A 77 15.89 -20.23 -12.33
C VAL A 77 16.13 -20.66 -13.77
N ASN A 78 16.57 -19.74 -14.63
CA ASN A 78 16.92 -20.04 -16.00
C ASN A 78 18.29 -20.74 -16.13
N ALA A 79 18.58 -21.25 -17.32
CA ALA A 79 19.74 -22.12 -17.55
C ALA A 79 21.10 -21.44 -17.31
N ASP A 80 21.21 -20.12 -17.51
CA ASP A 80 22.42 -19.33 -17.26
C ASP A 80 22.44 -18.68 -15.87
N LYS A 81 21.45 -18.95 -15.01
CA LYS A 81 21.33 -18.43 -13.64
C LYS A 81 21.35 -16.90 -13.59
N SER A 82 20.68 -16.26 -14.55
CA SER A 82 20.55 -14.80 -14.62
C SER A 82 19.20 -14.28 -14.13
N ALA A 83 18.19 -15.14 -13.97
CA ALA A 83 16.87 -14.77 -13.47
C ALA A 83 16.08 -16.00 -12.98
N LEU A 84 15.11 -15.77 -12.08
CA LEU A 84 13.93 -16.64 -11.97
C LEU A 84 12.91 -16.19 -13.01
N VAL A 85 12.41 -17.11 -13.84
CA VAL A 85 11.56 -16.79 -15.00
C VAL A 85 10.18 -17.41 -14.83
N GLY A 86 9.13 -16.58 -14.93
CA GLY A 86 7.73 -16.98 -14.83
C GLY A 86 7.29 -17.84 -16.01
N SER A 87 6.61 -18.95 -15.72
CA SER A 87 6.23 -19.97 -16.70
C SER A 87 5.23 -19.52 -17.78
N ASN A 88 4.34 -18.58 -17.46
CA ASN A 88 3.25 -18.14 -18.33
C ASN A 88 3.52 -16.76 -18.94
N THR A 89 4.07 -15.83 -18.17
CA THR A 89 4.31 -14.45 -18.64
C THR A 89 5.71 -14.26 -19.22
N GLY A 90 6.69 -15.04 -18.75
CA GLY A 90 8.11 -14.78 -19.00
C GLY A 90 8.70 -13.64 -18.17
N ASN A 91 7.94 -13.10 -17.20
CA ASN A 91 8.43 -12.12 -16.23
C ASN A 91 9.67 -12.65 -15.52
N GLN A 92 10.59 -11.77 -15.16
CA GLN A 92 11.88 -12.14 -14.59
C GLN A 92 12.08 -11.45 -13.25
N ILE A 93 12.51 -12.23 -12.25
CA ILE A 93 13.02 -11.72 -10.98
C ILE A 93 14.54 -11.88 -11.03
N THR A 94 15.26 -10.78 -10.84
CA THR A 94 16.74 -10.75 -10.94
C THR A 94 17.38 -10.30 -9.62
N GLU A 95 18.70 -10.25 -9.57
CA GLU A 95 19.44 -9.65 -8.44
C GLU A 95 19.23 -8.13 -8.33
N GLN A 96 18.60 -7.50 -9.33
CA GLN A 96 18.11 -6.14 -9.27
C GLN A 96 16.60 -6.15 -9.07
N GLU A 97 16.14 -5.23 -8.22
CA GLU A 97 14.72 -5.00 -7.98
C GLU A 97 14.00 -4.56 -9.25
N SER A 98 12.84 -5.16 -9.48
CA SER A 98 11.97 -4.85 -10.62
C SER A 98 10.51 -5.06 -10.24
N SER A 99 9.65 -4.19 -10.77
CA SER A 99 8.19 -4.30 -10.65
C SER A 99 7.61 -5.31 -11.62
N LEU A 100 6.75 -6.19 -11.11
CA LEU A 100 5.99 -7.16 -11.88
C LEU A 100 4.50 -6.86 -11.73
N SER A 101 3.75 -6.98 -12.81
CA SER A 101 2.29 -6.81 -12.81
C SER A 101 1.58 -7.97 -13.49
N TYR A 102 0.42 -8.31 -12.94
CA TYR A 102 -0.47 -9.37 -13.40
C TYR A 102 -1.87 -8.82 -13.57
N GLU A 103 -2.31 -8.80 -14.82
CA GLU A 103 -3.63 -8.37 -15.27
C GLU A 103 -4.03 -9.23 -16.47
N GLY A 104 -5.30 -9.17 -16.88
CA GLY A 104 -5.75 -9.89 -18.06
C GLY A 104 -6.19 -11.34 -17.82
N GLY A 105 -6.84 -11.92 -18.83
CA GLY A 105 -7.08 -13.35 -18.92
C GLY A 105 -8.10 -13.83 -17.88
N ILE A 106 -7.70 -14.72 -16.97
CA ILE A 106 -8.59 -15.20 -15.90
C ILE A 106 -8.96 -14.09 -14.91
N LEU A 107 -8.27 -12.95 -14.97
CA LEU A 107 -8.48 -11.81 -14.07
C LEU A 107 -9.41 -10.72 -14.64
N ASP A 108 -9.83 -10.78 -15.92
CA ASP A 108 -10.58 -9.69 -16.57
C ASP A 108 -12.07 -9.59 -16.20
N ASN A 109 -12.69 -10.72 -15.84
CA ASN A 109 -14.15 -10.80 -15.67
C ASN A 109 -14.48 -11.60 -14.40
N VAL A 110 -14.00 -11.11 -13.26
CA VAL A 110 -14.22 -11.71 -11.95
C VAL A 110 -15.45 -11.06 -11.32
N GLU A 111 -16.49 -11.87 -11.10
CA GLU A 111 -17.58 -11.51 -10.20
C GLU A 111 -17.33 -12.22 -8.87
N GLY A 112 -17.56 -11.57 -7.72
CA GLY A 112 -17.47 -12.16 -6.37
C GLY A 112 -16.15 -11.84 -5.67
N THR A 113 -15.33 -12.83 -5.32
CA THR A 113 -14.08 -12.61 -4.58
C THR A 113 -12.85 -13.05 -5.36
N ALA A 114 -11.74 -12.39 -5.06
CA ALA A 114 -10.40 -12.80 -5.46
C ALA A 114 -9.47 -12.83 -4.23
N GLN A 115 -8.56 -13.78 -4.20
CA GLN A 115 -7.51 -13.87 -3.20
C GLN A 115 -6.20 -14.30 -3.86
N PHE A 116 -5.11 -13.61 -3.56
CA PHE A 116 -3.78 -13.94 -4.08
C PHE A 116 -2.92 -14.58 -3.00
N ARG A 117 -1.97 -15.41 -3.43
CA ARG A 117 -0.93 -15.94 -2.55
C ARG A 117 0.39 -16.13 -3.27
N PHE A 118 1.47 -16.01 -2.50
CA PHE A 118 2.80 -16.47 -2.89
C PHE A 118 3.06 -17.81 -2.22
N VAL A 119 3.56 -18.78 -3.00
CA VAL A 119 3.97 -20.09 -2.50
C VAL A 119 5.43 -20.28 -2.83
N SER A 120 6.28 -20.28 -1.83
CA SER A 120 7.71 -20.59 -1.98
C SER A 120 7.96 -22.03 -1.56
N ASP A 121 8.75 -22.73 -2.36
CA ASP A 121 9.33 -24.05 -2.06
C ASP A 121 10.82 -23.92 -2.38
N ILE A 122 11.63 -23.69 -1.34
CA ILE A 122 13.05 -23.34 -1.46
C ILE A 122 13.83 -24.31 -0.57
N THR A 123 14.98 -24.79 -1.02
CA THR A 123 15.64 -25.89 -0.32
C THR A 123 16.75 -25.46 0.63
N ALA A 124 17.35 -24.29 0.43
CA ALA A 124 18.44 -23.77 1.25
C ALA A 124 18.20 -22.34 1.76
N SER A 125 18.75 -22.03 2.94
CA SER A 125 18.61 -20.71 3.58
C SER A 125 19.34 -19.55 2.86
N ASP A 126 20.21 -19.89 1.91
CA ASP A 126 21.00 -18.93 1.16
C ASP A 126 20.50 -18.70 -0.27
N GLU A 127 19.37 -19.32 -0.62
CA GLU A 127 18.48 -18.99 -1.73
C GLU A 127 17.40 -18.04 -1.20
N GLN A 128 17.50 -16.76 -1.56
CA GLN A 128 16.72 -15.72 -0.90
C GLN A 128 15.88 -14.95 -1.89
N ILE A 129 14.58 -14.82 -1.64
CA ILE A 129 13.68 -13.99 -2.43
C ILE A 129 13.12 -12.88 -1.54
N TYR A 130 13.08 -11.68 -2.08
CA TYR A 130 12.53 -10.49 -1.44
C TYR A 130 11.38 -9.96 -2.29
N ILE A 131 10.26 -9.65 -1.65
CA ILE A 131 9.06 -9.06 -2.28
C ILE A 131 8.67 -7.82 -1.49
N ASP A 132 8.31 -6.76 -2.20
CA ASP A 132 7.86 -5.51 -1.61
C ASP A 132 6.74 -4.89 -2.46
N ASN A 133 6.14 -3.80 -1.98
CA ASN A 133 5.19 -2.96 -2.73
C ASN A 133 4.04 -3.76 -3.36
N ILE A 134 3.47 -4.72 -2.60
CA ILE A 134 2.38 -5.56 -3.10
C ILE A 134 1.09 -4.74 -3.14
N GLU A 135 0.54 -4.56 -4.35
CA GLU A 135 -0.73 -3.87 -4.57
C GLU A 135 -1.72 -4.81 -5.26
N VAL A 136 -2.96 -4.89 -4.76
CA VAL A 136 -4.07 -5.58 -5.42
C VAL A 136 -5.10 -4.54 -5.86
N THR A 137 -5.34 -4.45 -7.17
CA THR A 137 -6.28 -3.47 -7.75
C THR A 137 -7.56 -4.18 -8.20
N CYS A 138 -8.72 -3.58 -7.97
CA CYS A 138 -10.01 -4.10 -8.43
C CYS A 138 -10.76 -3.06 -9.25
N SER A 139 -11.52 -3.48 -10.27
CA SER A 139 -12.44 -2.61 -11.00
C SER A 139 -13.89 -3.08 -10.88
N GLU A 140 -14.82 -2.13 -11.00
CA GLU A 140 -16.26 -2.38 -11.04
C GLU A 140 -16.82 -2.20 -12.46
N GLU A 141 -17.53 -3.21 -12.96
CA GLU A 141 -18.28 -3.18 -14.21
C GLU A 141 -19.60 -2.42 -13.99
N THR A 142 -19.59 -1.12 -14.31
CA THR A 142 -20.85 -0.35 -14.34
C THR A 142 -21.61 -0.67 -15.62
N SER A 143 -22.77 -1.30 -15.48
CA SER A 143 -23.65 -1.65 -16.60
C SER A 143 -24.34 -0.40 -17.19
N GLY A 144 -23.61 0.36 -18.01
CA GLY A 144 -24.11 1.52 -18.74
C GLY A 144 -23.29 1.76 -20.02
N GLY A 145 -23.85 1.36 -21.16
CA GLY A 145 -23.11 1.29 -22.42
C GLY A 145 -22.45 2.58 -22.92
N THR A 146 -21.38 2.34 -23.70
CA THR A 146 -20.45 3.23 -24.43
C THR A 146 -19.18 3.55 -23.64
N GLU A 147 -18.10 2.83 -24.02
CA GLU A 147 -16.73 2.87 -23.48
C GLU A 147 -16.61 2.45 -22.00
N THR A 148 -16.24 1.18 -21.80
CA THR A 148 -15.69 0.62 -20.56
C THR A 148 -14.42 1.41 -20.20
N VAL A 149 -14.52 2.31 -19.23
CA VAL A 149 -13.37 2.88 -18.52
C VAL A 149 -13.20 2.02 -17.28
N ALA A 150 -12.14 1.20 -17.26
CA ALA A 150 -11.85 0.31 -16.16
C ALA A 150 -11.39 1.16 -14.97
N VAL A 151 -12.27 1.42 -14.00
CA VAL A 151 -11.89 2.21 -12.82
C VAL A 151 -10.81 1.46 -12.05
N ARG A 152 -9.55 1.88 -12.22
CA ARG A 152 -8.41 1.39 -11.46
C ARG A 152 -8.50 1.99 -10.05
N SER A 153 -8.73 1.14 -9.06
CA SER A 153 -8.53 1.50 -7.66
C SER A 153 -7.06 1.27 -7.31
N GLU A 154 -6.22 2.29 -7.52
CA GLU A 154 -4.92 2.30 -6.85
C GLU A 154 -5.12 2.69 -5.38
N VAL A 155 -4.41 2.05 -4.48
CA VAL A 155 -4.49 2.32 -3.03
C VAL A 155 -3.09 2.45 -2.47
N ILE A 156 -2.76 3.64 -1.97
CA ILE A 156 -1.63 3.81 -1.06
C ILE A 156 -2.10 3.45 0.35
N ALA A 157 -1.37 2.56 1.01
CA ALA A 157 -1.65 2.11 2.37
C ALA A 157 -0.36 2.04 3.18
N GLU A 158 -0.32 2.77 4.29
CA GLU A 158 0.87 2.90 5.14
C GLU A 158 0.48 2.62 6.60
N ASP A 159 1.25 1.75 7.26
CA ASP A 159 1.11 1.39 8.67
C ASP A 159 2.31 1.81 9.54
N PHE A 160 3.36 2.34 8.90
CA PHE A 160 4.62 2.84 9.44
C PHE A 160 5.43 1.79 10.20
N ASP A 161 5.12 0.50 10.05
CA ASP A 161 5.78 -0.57 10.80
C ASP A 161 7.21 -0.80 10.30
N GLY A 162 8.17 -0.76 11.22
CA GLY A 162 9.58 -1.03 10.93
C GLY A 162 10.35 0.13 10.27
N LEU A 163 9.76 1.30 10.09
CA LEU A 163 10.44 2.48 9.55
C LEU A 163 11.39 3.11 10.57
N HIS A 164 12.59 3.51 10.14
CA HIS A 164 13.50 4.31 10.95
C HIS A 164 13.32 5.81 10.66
N GLU A 165 13.13 6.16 9.38
CA GLU A 165 12.71 7.48 8.92
C GLU A 165 11.42 7.33 8.09
N LEU A 166 10.52 8.31 8.11
CA LEU A 166 9.27 8.24 7.33
C LEU A 166 9.55 8.10 5.83
N THR A 167 10.61 8.73 5.33
CA THR A 167 11.02 8.62 3.93
C THR A 167 11.71 7.31 3.58
N ASP A 168 11.84 6.36 4.51
CA ASP A 168 12.20 4.98 4.18
C ASP A 168 11.04 4.27 3.45
N SER A 169 9.81 4.75 3.63
CA SER A 169 8.64 4.29 2.88
C SER A 169 8.60 4.88 1.47
N HIS A 170 8.28 4.03 0.48
CA HIS A 170 8.09 4.45 -0.91
C HIS A 170 6.82 5.30 -1.09
N ASP A 171 5.86 5.17 -0.18
CA ASP A 171 4.60 5.92 -0.20
C ASP A 171 4.77 7.36 0.28
N ILE A 172 5.90 7.71 0.90
CA ILE A 172 6.13 9.03 1.51
C ILE A 172 7.16 9.80 0.70
N VAL A 173 6.68 10.79 -0.07
CA VAL A 173 7.54 11.64 -0.90
C VAL A 173 8.15 12.82 -0.14
N ARG A 174 7.62 13.14 1.05
CA ARG A 174 8.13 14.22 1.91
C ARG A 174 7.66 14.08 3.36
N ALA A 175 8.56 14.27 4.31
CA ALA A 175 8.25 14.30 5.75
C ALA A 175 9.04 15.42 6.46
N ASP A 176 8.71 16.68 6.17
CA ASP A 176 9.43 17.81 6.76
C ASP A 176 9.14 17.88 8.26
N GLY A 177 10.13 17.60 9.10
CA GLY A 177 10.00 17.73 10.55
C GLY A 177 9.13 16.67 11.21
N TRP A 178 8.42 15.83 10.46
CA TRP A 178 7.72 14.66 10.97
C TRP A 178 8.69 13.50 11.19
N GLU A 179 8.40 12.64 12.16
CA GLU A 179 9.26 11.52 12.55
C GLU A 179 8.48 10.20 12.56
N ALA A 180 9.16 9.08 12.31
CA ALA A 180 8.60 7.75 12.51
C ALA A 180 8.74 7.39 13.99
N ALA A 181 7.62 7.32 14.72
CA ALA A 181 7.62 7.03 16.15
C ALA A 181 6.33 6.34 16.59
N TYR A 182 6.44 5.45 17.58
CA TYR A 182 5.30 4.76 18.19
C TYR A 182 4.42 3.96 17.21
N GLY A 183 4.99 3.48 16.10
CA GLY A 183 4.25 2.78 15.03
C GLY A 183 3.39 3.72 14.20
N GLY A 184 3.84 4.96 13.98
CA GLY A 184 3.11 5.95 13.18
C GLY A 184 3.95 7.16 12.79
N ALA A 185 3.37 8.05 11.98
CA ALA A 185 3.92 9.37 11.74
C ALA A 185 3.62 10.33 12.90
N TYR A 186 4.66 10.97 13.42
CA TYR A 186 4.61 11.80 14.61
C TYR A 186 5.03 13.24 14.31
N THR A 187 4.30 14.19 14.92
CA THR A 187 4.54 15.64 14.86
C THR A 187 4.22 16.24 16.22
N ASP A 188 4.96 17.28 16.61
CA ASP A 188 4.78 18.00 17.86
C ASP A 188 5.26 19.46 17.72
N GLY A 189 5.31 20.19 18.84
CA GLY A 189 5.75 21.58 18.83
C GLY A 189 7.20 21.88 18.46
N CYS A 190 8.06 20.88 18.32
CA CYS A 190 9.41 21.02 17.75
C CYS A 190 9.48 20.52 16.30
N ASN A 191 8.44 19.82 15.86
CA ASN A 191 8.36 18.99 14.70
C ASN A 191 7.18 19.45 13.81
N ASP A 192 7.27 20.66 13.24
CA ASP A 192 6.29 21.21 12.30
C ASP A 192 6.72 20.95 10.83
N GLY A 193 5.75 20.94 9.91
CA GLY A 193 6.00 20.83 8.48
C GLY A 193 4.96 20.02 7.72
N GLN A 194 5.37 19.40 6.62
CA GLN A 194 4.47 18.64 5.74
C GLN A 194 4.82 17.15 5.75
N LEU A 195 3.82 16.31 5.92
CA LEU A 195 3.86 14.90 5.54
C LEU A 195 3.08 14.75 4.23
N MET A 196 3.74 14.25 3.18
CA MET A 196 3.19 14.15 1.85
C MET A 196 3.36 12.74 1.31
N PHE A 197 2.26 12.18 0.83
CA PHE A 197 2.24 10.87 0.21
C PHE A 197 2.49 10.97 -1.29
N ALA A 198 2.90 9.86 -1.90
CA ALA A 198 2.93 9.70 -3.34
C ALA A 198 1.52 9.95 -3.95
N SER A 199 1.47 10.29 -5.24
CA SER A 199 0.18 10.34 -5.94
C SER A 199 -0.39 8.96 -6.11
N VAL A 200 -1.70 8.86 -5.97
CA VAL A 200 -2.51 7.73 -6.40
C VAL A 200 -3.14 8.11 -7.74
N GLU A 201 -2.94 7.33 -8.79
CA GLU A 201 -3.70 7.51 -10.02
C GLU A 201 -5.12 6.97 -9.82
N THR A 202 -6.11 7.68 -10.33
CA THR A 202 -7.53 7.29 -10.20
C THR A 202 -8.32 7.70 -11.42
N GLU A 203 -9.29 6.88 -11.80
CA GLU A 203 -10.22 7.17 -12.89
C GLU A 203 -11.63 7.53 -12.37
N GLY A 204 -11.74 7.85 -11.07
CA GLY A 204 -13.02 8.20 -10.45
C GLY A 204 -12.88 8.76 -9.04
N PRO A 205 -14.01 8.86 -8.30
CA PRO A 205 -14.02 9.37 -6.93
C PRO A 205 -12.99 8.68 -6.04
N ALA A 206 -12.33 9.47 -5.20
CA ALA A 206 -11.35 8.97 -4.24
C ALA A 206 -11.90 8.93 -2.81
N THR A 207 -11.29 8.08 -1.99
CA THR A 207 -11.53 8.06 -0.54
C THR A 207 -10.21 8.18 0.20
N ILE A 208 -10.24 8.81 1.36
CA ILE A 208 -9.08 8.94 2.25
C ILE A 208 -9.50 8.45 3.62
N SER A 209 -8.72 7.54 4.21
CA SER A 209 -8.94 7.06 5.57
C SER A 209 -7.63 6.99 6.33
N PHE A 210 -7.62 7.42 7.58
CA PHE A 210 -6.46 7.33 8.46
C PHE A 210 -6.88 7.21 9.92
N GLU A 211 -6.03 6.62 10.75
CA GLU A 211 -6.17 6.65 12.19
C GLU A 211 -5.36 7.80 12.77
N ALA A 212 -5.93 8.53 13.73
CA ALA A 212 -5.23 9.60 14.42
C ALA A 212 -5.57 9.63 15.91
N GLN A 213 -4.60 10.06 16.70
CA GLN A 213 -4.74 10.40 18.11
C GLN A 213 -3.88 11.63 18.42
N VAL A 214 -4.20 12.30 19.53
CA VAL A 214 -3.46 13.47 20.02
C VAL A 214 -3.17 13.31 21.50
N ASP A 215 -1.93 13.54 21.93
CA ASP A 215 -1.58 13.56 23.35
C ASP A 215 -1.62 15.00 23.91
N GLN A 216 -1.91 15.14 25.20
CA GLN A 216 -1.78 16.40 25.94
C GLN A 216 -2.53 17.58 25.31
N LEU A 217 -3.79 17.39 24.90
CA LEU A 217 -4.67 18.42 24.34
C LEU A 217 -4.68 19.75 25.12
N CYS A 218 -4.48 19.69 26.44
CA CYS A 218 -4.36 20.88 27.30
C CYS A 218 -3.24 21.86 26.88
N LYS A 219 -2.24 21.40 26.10
CA LYS A 219 -1.11 22.18 25.60
C LYS A 219 -1.32 22.83 24.25
N PHE A 220 -2.38 22.47 23.52
CA PHE A 220 -2.66 23.05 22.21
C PHE A 220 -3.34 24.42 22.37
N GLU A 221 -3.10 25.31 21.40
CA GLU A 221 -3.76 26.61 21.30
C GLU A 221 -4.51 26.77 19.96
N ALA A 222 -5.80 27.10 19.99
CA ALA A 222 -6.58 27.29 18.75
C ALA A 222 -6.39 28.67 18.09
N SER A 223 -5.70 29.61 18.75
CA SER A 223 -5.59 30.98 18.28
C SER A 223 -4.39 31.70 18.88
N GLY A 224 -4.00 32.82 18.26
CA GLY A 224 -2.86 33.62 18.68
C GLY A 224 -1.63 33.36 17.81
N TYR A 225 -0.48 33.88 18.24
CA TYR A 225 0.78 33.77 17.50
C TYR A 225 1.37 32.35 17.48
N TYR A 226 0.86 31.46 18.34
CA TYR A 226 1.31 30.08 18.47
C TYR A 226 0.12 29.13 18.27
N ALA A 227 -0.84 29.50 17.40
CA ALA A 227 -2.00 28.66 17.17
C ALA A 227 -1.56 27.36 16.50
N ASP A 228 -1.84 26.23 17.14
CA ASP A 228 -1.54 24.90 16.60
C ASP A 228 -2.70 24.43 15.72
N ASN A 229 -2.35 23.79 14.60
CA ASN A 229 -3.31 23.14 13.72
C ASN A 229 -2.70 21.93 13.03
N LEU A 230 -3.56 21.05 12.54
CA LEU A 230 -3.25 20.00 11.59
C LEU A 230 -4.22 20.12 10.41
N ALA A 231 -3.72 20.48 9.24
CA ALA A 231 -4.52 20.55 8.03
C ALA A 231 -4.36 19.27 7.21
N LEU A 232 -5.49 18.63 6.87
CA LEU A 232 -5.57 17.63 5.82
C LEU A 232 -5.88 18.34 4.51
N GLN A 233 -5.00 18.16 3.53
CA GLN A 233 -5.16 18.77 2.21
C GLN A 233 -5.06 17.74 1.10
N VAL A 234 -5.81 17.99 0.03
CA VAL A 234 -5.84 17.18 -1.18
C VAL A 234 -5.54 18.05 -2.40
N ARG A 235 -4.92 17.47 -3.42
CA ARG A 235 -4.79 18.08 -4.74
C ARG A 235 -5.15 17.04 -5.80
N LEU A 236 -6.07 17.40 -6.69
CA LEU A 236 -6.52 16.55 -7.79
C LEU A 236 -5.89 16.99 -9.11
N ASP A 237 -5.49 16.03 -9.94
CA ASP A 237 -5.15 16.21 -11.36
C ASP A 237 -4.12 17.33 -11.63
N GLY A 238 -3.16 17.49 -10.73
CA GLY A 238 -2.13 18.54 -10.80
C GLY A 238 -2.63 19.97 -10.52
N GLY A 239 -3.83 20.13 -9.96
CA GLY A 239 -4.44 21.41 -9.62
C GLY A 239 -3.86 22.11 -8.38
N GLU A 240 -4.65 22.94 -7.72
CA GLU A 240 -4.25 23.61 -6.46
C GLU A 240 -4.58 22.73 -5.25
N TRP A 241 -3.79 22.89 -4.17
CA TRP A 241 -4.09 22.26 -2.89
C TRP A 241 -5.35 22.83 -2.27
N GLN A 242 -6.25 21.95 -1.85
CA GLN A 242 -7.49 22.30 -1.15
C GLN A 242 -7.52 21.64 0.22
N THR A 243 -8.09 22.32 1.20
CA THR A 243 -8.19 21.81 2.57
C THR A 243 -9.48 21.03 2.71
N LEU A 244 -9.38 19.77 3.14
CA LEU A 244 -10.54 18.95 3.51
C LEU A 244 -10.96 19.24 4.95
N ASP A 245 -9.99 19.39 5.84
CA ASP A 245 -10.23 19.83 7.22
C ASP A 245 -8.98 20.50 7.79
N ASN A 246 -9.20 21.52 8.61
CA ASN A 246 -8.18 22.08 9.48
C ASN A 246 -8.56 21.79 10.95
N PHE A 247 -7.82 20.86 11.58
CA PHE A 247 -8.05 20.44 12.95
C PHE A 247 -7.45 21.42 13.94
N VAL A 248 -8.29 21.96 14.82
CA VAL A 248 -7.88 22.88 15.89
C VAL A 248 -8.50 22.47 17.22
N VAL A 249 -7.80 22.73 18.32
CA VAL A 249 -8.31 22.37 19.65
C VAL A 249 -9.61 23.11 19.99
N ASN A 250 -10.58 22.40 20.57
CA ASN A 250 -11.82 23.03 21.03
C ASN A 250 -11.58 23.92 22.28
N GLN A 251 -12.60 24.69 22.66
CA GLN A 251 -12.52 25.61 23.80
C GLN A 251 -12.20 24.89 25.13
N ASP A 252 -12.70 23.67 25.31
CA ASP A 252 -12.54 22.89 26.54
C ASP A 252 -11.21 22.11 26.59
N LYS A 253 -10.42 22.16 25.52
CA LYS A 253 -9.16 21.41 25.34
C LYS A 253 -9.32 19.90 25.54
N THR A 254 -10.37 19.34 24.93
CA THR A 254 -10.70 17.91 25.02
C THR A 254 -10.62 17.18 23.68
N VAL A 255 -10.49 17.89 22.56
CA VAL A 255 -10.48 17.32 21.21
C VAL A 255 -9.94 18.32 20.19
N LEU A 256 -9.34 17.84 19.09
CA LEU A 256 -9.14 18.64 17.89
C LEU A 256 -10.33 18.45 16.94
N VAL A 257 -10.92 19.54 16.46
CA VAL A 257 -12.14 19.52 15.63
C VAL A 257 -11.83 20.01 14.22
N GLY A 258 -12.20 19.23 13.21
CA GLY A 258 -12.08 19.57 11.80
C GLY A 258 -13.04 20.70 11.39
N SER A 259 -12.52 21.67 10.63
CA SER A 259 -13.23 22.91 10.26
C SER A 259 -14.45 22.71 9.35
N GLU A 260 -14.42 21.72 8.45
CA GLU A 260 -15.45 21.48 7.45
C GLU A 260 -16.37 20.34 7.86
N THR A 261 -15.82 19.26 8.41
CA THR A 261 -16.60 18.04 8.72
C THR A 261 -17.06 17.95 10.16
N GLY A 262 -16.41 18.68 11.08
CA GLY A 262 -16.61 18.51 12.52
C GLY A 262 -16.09 17.17 13.07
N LYS A 263 -15.31 16.41 12.30
CA LYS A 263 -14.64 15.20 12.79
C LYS A 263 -13.68 15.55 13.93
N GLU A 264 -13.47 14.59 14.80
CA GLU A 264 -12.81 14.78 16.08
C GLU A 264 -11.58 13.86 16.20
N ILE A 265 -10.46 14.42 16.63
CA ILE A 265 -9.25 13.66 17.02
C ILE A 265 -9.07 13.80 18.54
N THR A 266 -9.08 12.67 19.24
CA THR A 266 -9.02 12.60 20.71
C THR A 266 -7.74 11.92 21.19
N GLU A 267 -7.57 11.77 22.51
CA GLU A 267 -6.46 11.00 23.10
C GLU A 267 -6.53 9.50 22.80
N ASN A 268 -7.69 9.00 22.32
CA ASN A 268 -7.81 7.63 21.84
C ASN A 268 -7.77 7.64 20.31
N ALA A 269 -6.97 6.73 19.74
CA ALA A 269 -6.94 6.49 18.31
C ALA A 269 -8.34 6.17 17.79
N SER A 270 -8.69 6.81 16.68
CA SER A 270 -9.92 6.57 15.94
C SER A 270 -9.68 6.76 14.45
N THR A 271 -10.40 6.00 13.64
CA THR A 271 -10.39 6.14 12.18
C THR A 271 -11.22 7.35 11.74
N LEU A 272 -10.63 8.20 10.92
CA LEU A 272 -11.30 9.28 10.20
C LEU A 272 -11.35 8.91 8.72
N SER A 273 -12.54 8.97 8.12
CA SER A 273 -12.76 8.69 6.70
C SER A 273 -13.38 9.88 5.99
N TYR A 274 -12.90 10.15 4.77
CA TYR A 274 -13.30 11.21 3.87
C TYR A 274 -13.68 10.61 2.52
N GLU A 275 -14.85 11.01 2.06
CA GLU A 275 -15.45 10.65 0.79
C GLU A 275 -16.33 11.83 0.37
N GLY A 276 -16.67 11.91 -0.92
CA GLY A 276 -17.52 12.98 -1.42
C GLY A 276 -16.82 14.33 -1.61
N GLY A 277 -17.59 15.33 -2.03
CA GLY A 277 -17.11 16.71 -2.14
C GLY A 277 -16.09 16.84 -3.26
N ILE A 278 -14.95 17.51 -3.02
CA ILE A 278 -13.90 17.58 -4.04
C ILE A 278 -13.39 16.20 -4.44
N LEU A 279 -13.39 15.21 -3.53
CA LEU A 279 -12.91 13.87 -3.86
C LEU A 279 -13.75 13.16 -4.93
N ASP A 280 -15.01 13.57 -5.15
CA ASP A 280 -15.86 13.05 -6.24
C ASP A 280 -15.41 13.57 -7.62
N ASP A 281 -14.63 14.65 -7.66
CA ASP A 281 -14.20 15.31 -8.89
C ASP A 281 -12.83 14.78 -9.40
N ALA A 282 -12.26 13.76 -8.75
CA ALA A 282 -10.98 13.18 -9.16
C ALA A 282 -11.13 12.41 -10.49
N THR A 283 -10.23 12.66 -11.45
CA THR A 283 -10.30 12.04 -12.77
C THR A 283 -8.99 11.48 -13.31
N SER A 284 -7.85 11.76 -12.66
CA SER A 284 -6.55 11.23 -13.06
C SER A 284 -5.66 10.91 -11.86
N SER A 285 -5.51 11.82 -10.89
CA SER A 285 -4.64 11.59 -9.75
C SER A 285 -5.10 12.34 -8.50
N VAL A 286 -4.82 11.74 -7.34
CA VAL A 286 -5.03 12.33 -6.02
C VAL A 286 -3.69 12.40 -5.30
N HIS A 287 -3.37 13.58 -4.78
CA HIS A 287 -2.28 13.76 -3.82
C HIS A 287 -2.84 14.15 -2.46
N VAL A 288 -2.32 13.54 -1.41
CA VAL A 288 -2.69 13.83 -0.03
C VAL A 288 -1.49 14.38 0.73
N ARG A 289 -1.72 15.38 1.57
CA ARG A 289 -0.74 15.83 2.55
C ARG A 289 -1.39 16.21 3.87
N TYR A 290 -0.63 16.00 4.93
CA TYR A 290 -0.87 16.57 6.24
C TYR A 290 0.10 17.72 6.47
N PHE A 291 -0.38 18.76 7.13
CA PHE A 291 0.38 19.98 7.29
C PHE A 291 0.16 20.60 8.66
N CYS A 292 1.25 20.80 9.39
CA CYS A 292 1.27 21.52 10.66
C CYS A 292 1.99 22.86 10.45
N GLN A 293 1.36 23.95 10.90
CA GLN A 293 1.98 25.27 10.92
C GLN A 293 1.67 25.98 12.23
N ARG A 294 2.71 26.63 12.77
CA ARG A 294 2.64 27.67 13.79
C ARG A 294 2.88 29.07 13.23
#